data_AF-A0A4R8MPI4-F1
#
_entry.id   AF-A0A4R8MPI4-F1
#
_cell.length_a   1.000
_cell.length_b   1.000
_cell.length_c   1.000
_cell.angle_alpha   90.00
_cell.angle_beta   90.00
_cell.angle_gamma   90.00
#
_symmetry.space_group_name_H-M   'P 1'
#
loop_
_entity.id
_entity.type
_entity.pdbx_description
1 polymer ?
#
loop_
_entity_poly.entity_id
_entity_poly.type
_entity_poly.pdbx_seq_one_letter_code
_entity_poly.pdbx_strand_id
1 'polypeptide(L)'
;MKTPWYIEILGFFGSLLAGGFFLLCFVVLGLLNNKHLNLFLGIFVMILVSVLSFLQTGRKKESFGPVLFSFLNQGFCLFLFGVYETFKPEDTSFLWLILCFQLIFFFFVSNPIQRFLSPILFFLFSCVLLLEYKLFYFFPLLTIVCLCLLFYFSLPKKAKKPFYHLPYSLSISLLILVGFSFFPELKEIPWITKCQSIILLLGGCYLLYKELVPKINFFSFLLFLIFFMLIFLPTFRTPGVITSSFLILIGFARGYSFLFYLAWVSFLLFYFGFYYDLETTLLEKAKMMIGSSFLFFVAYVFLRFSPLRKK
;
A
#
# COMPACT_ATOMS: atom_id res chain seq x y z
N MET A 1 -27.67 -11.57 1.97
CA MET A 1 -26.56 -12.28 1.30
C MET A 1 -25.52 -11.22 0.98
N LYS A 2 -24.25 -11.43 1.36
CA LYS A 2 -23.20 -10.48 1.00
C LYS A 2 -23.02 -10.51 -0.51
N THR A 3 -23.03 -9.35 -1.16
CA THR A 3 -22.62 -9.21 -2.56
C THR A 3 -21.20 -9.75 -2.71
N PRO A 4 -20.91 -10.59 -3.72
CA PRO A 4 -19.56 -11.05 -3.95
C PRO A 4 -18.69 -9.87 -4.42
N TRP A 5 -17.47 -9.80 -3.89
CA TRP A 5 -16.54 -8.68 -4.05
C TRP A 5 -16.26 -8.28 -5.52
N TYR A 6 -16.26 -9.24 -6.46
CA TYR A 6 -16.04 -8.96 -7.87
C TYR A 6 -17.18 -8.15 -8.52
N ILE A 7 -18.42 -8.29 -8.03
CA ILE A 7 -19.57 -7.48 -8.50
C ILE A 7 -19.41 -6.04 -8.02
N GLU A 8 -18.90 -5.83 -6.81
CA GLU A 8 -18.65 -4.48 -6.28
C GLU A 8 -17.54 -3.77 -7.07
N ILE A 9 -16.48 -4.49 -7.45
CA ILE A 9 -15.42 -3.96 -8.32
C ILE A 9 -15.96 -3.64 -9.71
N LEU A 10 -16.72 -4.56 -10.33
CA LEU A 10 -17.31 -4.31 -11.63
C LEU A 10 -18.29 -3.14 -11.58
N GLY A 11 -19.11 -3.05 -10.53
CA GLY A 11 -20.01 -1.94 -10.28
C GLY A 11 -19.27 -0.63 -10.09
N PHE A 12 -18.10 -0.64 -9.46
CA PHE A 12 -17.23 0.54 -9.35
C PHE A 12 -16.68 0.97 -10.70
N PHE A 13 -16.11 0.05 -11.50
CA PHE A 13 -15.60 0.41 -12.83
C PHE A 13 -16.73 0.88 -13.75
N GLY A 14 -17.89 0.23 -13.68
CA GLY A 14 -19.09 0.63 -14.41
C GLY A 14 -19.58 2.02 -14.01
N SER A 15 -19.65 2.34 -12.71
CA SER A 15 -20.04 3.67 -12.24
C SER A 15 -19.01 4.74 -12.59
N LEU A 16 -17.72 4.41 -12.51
CA LEU A 16 -16.62 5.31 -12.88
C LEU A 16 -16.65 5.65 -14.36
N LEU A 17 -16.87 4.65 -15.23
CA LEU A 17 -17.06 4.85 -16.66
C LEU A 17 -18.31 5.66 -16.96
N ALA A 18 -19.46 5.29 -16.38
CA ALA A 18 -20.73 5.96 -16.62
C ALA A 18 -20.67 7.44 -16.22
N GLY A 19 -20.15 7.74 -15.02
CA GLY A 19 -19.99 9.12 -14.61
C GLY A 19 -18.85 9.84 -15.34
N GLY A 20 -17.82 9.14 -15.84
CA GLY A 20 -16.84 9.69 -16.77
C GLY A 20 -17.48 10.17 -18.08
N PHE A 21 -18.35 9.36 -18.68
CA PHE A 21 -19.15 9.77 -19.85
C PHE A 21 -20.10 10.93 -19.53
N PHE A 22 -20.68 10.95 -18.33
CA PHE A 22 -21.52 12.06 -17.88
C PHE A 22 -20.71 13.36 -17.77
N LEU A 23 -19.50 13.32 -17.20
CA LEU A 23 -18.60 14.48 -17.19
C LEU A 23 -18.20 14.90 -18.60
N LEU A 24 -17.89 13.95 -19.48
CA LEU A 24 -17.55 14.22 -20.88
C LEU A 24 -18.70 14.94 -21.59
N CYS A 25 -19.96 14.56 -21.34
CA CYS A 25 -21.12 15.27 -21.88
C CYS A 25 -21.12 16.74 -21.47
N PHE A 26 -20.82 17.05 -20.20
CA PHE A 26 -20.71 18.45 -19.75
C PHE A 26 -19.52 19.20 -20.36
N VAL A 27 -18.41 18.52 -20.65
CA VAL A 27 -17.29 19.10 -21.41
C VAL A 27 -17.76 19.47 -22.82
N VAL A 28 -18.41 18.55 -23.53
CA VAL A 28 -18.86 18.74 -24.91
C VAL A 28 -19.92 19.86 -25.01
N LEU A 29 -20.81 19.96 -24.02
CA LEU A 29 -21.79 21.04 -23.93
C LEU A 29 -21.18 22.40 -23.56
N GLY A 30 -19.87 22.47 -23.29
CA GLY A 30 -19.18 23.69 -22.87
C GLY A 30 -19.55 24.17 -21.46
N LEU A 31 -20.31 23.37 -20.70
CA LEU A 31 -20.74 23.69 -19.34
C LEU A 31 -19.56 23.70 -18.36
N LEU A 32 -18.52 22.89 -18.62
CA LEU A 32 -17.29 22.84 -17.83
C LEU A 32 -16.23 23.86 -18.28
N ASN A 33 -16.54 24.79 -19.19
CA ASN A 33 -15.59 25.86 -19.56
C ASN A 33 -15.48 26.95 -18.47
N ASN A 34 -16.44 27.02 -17.55
CA ASN A 34 -16.39 27.98 -16.46
C ASN A 34 -15.63 27.39 -15.26
N LYS A 35 -14.41 27.88 -15.07
CA LYS A 35 -13.48 27.45 -14.01
C LYS A 35 -14.10 27.46 -12.62
N HIS A 36 -14.87 28.50 -12.30
CA HIS A 36 -15.53 28.63 -11.01
C HIS A 36 -16.66 27.61 -10.83
N LEU A 37 -17.40 27.33 -11.91
CA LEU A 37 -18.46 26.31 -11.91
C LEU A 37 -17.86 24.93 -11.57
N ASN A 38 -16.75 24.56 -12.21
CA ASN A 38 -16.07 23.27 -11.95
C ASN A 38 -15.71 23.12 -10.47
N LEU A 39 -15.15 24.16 -9.86
CA LEU A 39 -14.78 24.18 -8.45
C LEU A 39 -15.99 24.00 -7.54
N PHE A 40 -17.03 24.84 -7.70
CA PHE A 40 -18.22 24.78 -6.85
C PHE A 40 -19.02 23.51 -7.03
N LEU A 41 -19.19 23.04 -8.28
CA LEU A 41 -19.90 21.81 -8.60
C LEU A 41 -19.17 20.60 -8.02
N GLY A 42 -17.83 20.55 -8.12
CA GLY A 42 -17.02 19.51 -7.50
C GLY A 42 -17.23 19.43 -5.99
N ILE A 43 -17.11 20.55 -5.27
CA ILE A 43 -17.36 20.62 -3.81
C ILE A 43 -18.79 20.18 -3.48
N PHE A 44 -19.78 20.70 -4.22
CA PHE A 44 -21.18 20.39 -3.99
C PHE A 44 -21.45 18.89 -4.11
N VAL A 45 -20.96 18.25 -5.18
CA VAL A 45 -21.08 16.80 -5.38
C VAL A 45 -20.40 16.04 -4.24
N MET A 46 -19.19 16.43 -3.82
CA MET A 46 -18.48 15.77 -2.72
C MET A 46 -19.26 15.84 -1.40
N ILE A 47 -19.80 17.00 -1.04
CA ILE A 47 -20.59 17.19 0.18
C ILE A 47 -21.88 16.38 0.10
N LEU A 48 -22.61 16.48 -1.01
CA LEU A 48 -23.87 15.77 -1.21
C LEU A 48 -23.69 14.25 -1.09
N VAL A 49 -22.66 13.70 -1.75
CA VAL A 49 -22.34 12.28 -1.67
C VAL A 49 -21.93 11.87 -0.26
N SER A 50 -21.14 12.69 0.43
CA SER A 50 -20.73 12.43 1.81
C SER A 50 -21.94 12.36 2.74
N VAL A 51 -22.86 13.31 2.66
CA VAL A 51 -24.11 13.33 3.44
C VAL A 51 -24.99 12.12 3.11
N LEU A 52 -25.19 11.81 1.83
CA LEU A 52 -25.95 10.62 1.40
C LEU A 52 -25.34 9.32 1.93
N SER A 53 -24.00 9.24 2.01
CA SER A 53 -23.31 8.06 2.52
C SER A 53 -23.55 7.81 4.02
N PHE A 54 -23.88 8.86 4.78
CA PHE A 54 -24.24 8.77 6.20
C PHE A 54 -25.73 8.47 6.42
N LEU A 55 -26.60 9.05 5.60
CA LEU A 55 -28.05 8.86 5.72
C LEU A 55 -28.51 7.46 5.33
N GLN A 56 -27.75 6.75 4.48
CA GLN A 56 -28.09 5.39 4.08
C GLN A 56 -27.88 4.39 5.23
N THR A 57 -28.99 3.83 5.73
CA THR A 57 -29.00 2.75 6.73
C THR A 57 -29.40 1.41 6.10
N GLY A 58 -28.74 0.31 6.51
CA GLY A 58 -29.12 -1.06 6.13
C GLY A 58 -28.68 -1.53 4.74
N ARG A 59 -29.44 -2.46 4.14
CA ARG A 59 -29.10 -3.17 2.87
C ARG A 59 -28.88 -2.25 1.66
N LYS A 60 -29.46 -1.04 1.65
CA LYS A 60 -29.27 -0.07 0.57
C LYS A 60 -27.83 0.47 0.49
N LYS A 61 -27.10 0.46 1.61
CA LYS A 61 -25.71 0.92 1.69
C LYS A 61 -24.73 0.06 0.89
N GLU A 62 -24.99 -1.25 0.82
CA GLU A 62 -24.14 -2.19 0.06
C GLU A 62 -24.34 -2.04 -1.46
N SER A 63 -25.59 -1.83 -1.91
CA SER A 63 -25.89 -1.72 -3.35
C SER A 63 -25.49 -0.38 -3.97
N PHE A 64 -25.64 0.74 -3.26
CA PHE A 64 -25.30 2.07 -3.79
C PHE A 64 -23.86 2.49 -3.51
N GLY A 65 -23.11 1.70 -2.72
CA GLY A 65 -21.74 2.02 -2.31
C GLY A 65 -20.79 2.34 -3.48
N PRO A 66 -20.69 1.49 -4.52
CA PRO A 66 -19.80 1.75 -5.67
C PRO A 66 -20.19 2.98 -6.49
N VAL A 67 -21.50 3.28 -6.56
CA VAL A 67 -22.02 4.44 -7.28
C VAL A 67 -21.67 5.73 -6.54
N LEU A 68 -21.96 5.78 -5.23
CA LEU A 68 -21.60 6.93 -4.39
C LEU A 68 -20.09 7.17 -4.39
N PHE A 69 -19.27 6.13 -4.28
CA PHE A 69 -17.82 6.26 -4.35
C PHE A 69 -17.33 6.83 -5.69
N SER A 70 -17.93 6.40 -6.81
CA SER A 70 -17.60 6.98 -8.12
C SER A 70 -17.95 8.46 -8.21
N PHE A 71 -19.16 8.85 -7.79
CA PHE A 71 -19.55 10.26 -7.79
C PHE A 71 -18.67 11.11 -6.87
N LEU A 72 -18.23 10.57 -5.72
CA LEU A 72 -17.27 11.23 -4.85
C LEU A 72 -15.96 11.52 -5.59
N ASN A 73 -15.38 10.51 -6.24
CA ASN A 73 -14.13 10.65 -6.98
C ASN A 73 -14.27 11.59 -8.19
N GLN A 74 -15.39 11.55 -8.89
CA GLN A 74 -15.68 12.47 -10.00
C GLN A 74 -15.82 13.91 -9.51
N GLY A 75 -16.54 14.13 -8.40
CA GLY A 75 -16.62 15.44 -7.75
C GLY A 75 -15.25 15.93 -7.29
N PHE A 76 -14.41 15.03 -6.77
CA PHE A 76 -13.03 15.34 -6.38
C PHE A 76 -12.16 15.70 -7.60
N CYS A 77 -12.22 14.95 -8.69
CA CYS A 77 -11.50 15.27 -9.93
C CYS A 77 -11.94 16.62 -10.51
N LEU A 78 -13.24 16.89 -10.56
CA LEU A 78 -13.76 18.19 -11.00
C LEU A 78 -13.27 19.34 -10.12
N PHE A 79 -13.29 19.15 -8.80
CA PHE A 79 -12.77 20.13 -7.88
C PHE A 79 -11.29 20.40 -8.11
N LEU A 80 -10.47 19.33 -8.27
CA LEU A 80 -9.05 19.46 -8.56
C LEU A 80 -8.79 20.21 -9.88
N PHE A 81 -9.53 19.88 -10.95
CA PHE A 81 -9.43 20.62 -12.21
C PHE A 81 -9.82 22.09 -12.06
N GLY A 82 -10.92 22.37 -11.36
CA GLY A 82 -11.35 23.75 -11.08
C GLY A 82 -10.32 24.55 -10.29
N VAL A 83 -9.68 23.93 -9.29
CA VAL A 83 -8.58 24.54 -8.53
C VAL A 83 -7.39 24.80 -9.44
N TYR A 84 -6.99 23.83 -10.25
CA TYR A 84 -5.85 23.98 -11.16
C TYR A 84 -6.07 25.10 -12.18
N GLU A 85 -7.24 25.19 -12.79
CA GLU A 85 -7.52 26.22 -13.80
C GLU A 85 -7.70 27.63 -13.23
N THR A 86 -8.25 27.73 -12.01
CA THR A 86 -8.55 29.00 -11.33
C THR A 86 -7.30 29.59 -10.70
N PHE A 87 -6.59 28.79 -9.91
CA PHE A 87 -5.45 29.26 -9.12
C PHE A 87 -4.11 29.02 -9.80
N LYS A 88 -4.04 28.13 -10.81
CA LYS A 88 -2.82 27.73 -11.50
C LYS A 88 -1.65 27.54 -10.51
N PRO A 89 -1.79 26.62 -9.54
CA PRO A 89 -0.73 26.38 -8.58
C PRO A 89 0.52 25.92 -9.33
N GLU A 90 1.56 26.74 -9.33
CA GLU A 90 2.87 26.39 -9.89
C GLU A 90 3.69 25.52 -8.93
N ASP A 91 3.32 25.54 -7.64
CA ASP A 91 4.01 24.85 -6.55
C ASP A 91 3.34 23.51 -6.15
N THR A 92 3.97 22.84 -5.19
CA THR A 92 3.51 21.61 -4.51
C THR A 92 2.22 21.77 -3.67
N SER A 93 1.63 22.97 -3.63
CA SER A 93 0.37 23.25 -2.90
C SER A 93 -0.79 22.35 -3.37
N PHE A 94 -0.81 22.00 -4.66
CA PHE A 94 -1.79 21.08 -5.23
C PHE A 94 -1.73 19.68 -4.60
N LEU A 95 -0.52 19.18 -4.33
CA LEU A 95 -0.31 17.86 -3.72
C LEU A 95 -0.73 17.84 -2.24
N TRP A 96 -0.48 18.93 -1.51
CA TRP A 96 -0.95 19.10 -0.14
C TRP A 96 -2.48 19.06 -0.05
N LEU A 97 -3.15 19.72 -0.98
CA LEU A 97 -4.61 19.69 -1.07
C LEU A 97 -5.09 18.25 -1.26
N ILE A 98 -4.49 17.48 -2.17
CA ILE A 98 -4.84 16.06 -2.36
C ILE A 98 -4.67 15.27 -1.05
N LEU A 99 -3.56 15.43 -0.33
CA LEU A 99 -3.34 14.75 0.95
C LEU A 99 -4.39 15.10 2.00
N CYS A 100 -4.72 16.39 2.14
CA CYS A 100 -5.75 16.85 3.06
C CYS A 100 -7.11 16.20 2.75
N PHE A 101 -7.49 16.16 1.48
CA PHE A 101 -8.73 15.49 1.07
C PHE A 101 -8.69 13.97 1.31
N GLN A 102 -7.56 13.29 1.10
CA GLN A 102 -7.46 11.86 1.41
C GLN A 102 -7.63 11.57 2.91
N LEU A 103 -7.10 12.44 3.78
CA LEU A 103 -7.35 12.34 5.22
C LEU A 103 -8.82 12.58 5.56
N ILE A 104 -9.43 13.63 4.99
CA ILE A 104 -10.85 13.93 5.18
C ILE A 104 -11.70 12.74 4.73
N PHE A 105 -11.46 12.22 3.53
CA PHE A 105 -12.20 11.08 3.01
C PHE A 105 -12.03 9.83 3.88
N PHE A 106 -10.83 9.59 4.41
CA PHE A 106 -10.61 8.45 5.30
C PHE A 106 -11.47 8.51 6.57
N PHE A 107 -11.57 9.67 7.22
CA PHE A 107 -12.33 9.82 8.47
C PHE A 107 -13.83 10.02 8.24
N PHE A 108 -14.20 10.86 7.27
CA PHE A 108 -15.56 11.31 7.06
C PHE A 108 -16.34 10.43 6.09
N VAL A 109 -15.72 9.64 5.21
CA VAL A 109 -16.47 8.77 4.29
C VAL A 109 -16.62 7.38 4.91
N SER A 110 -17.86 6.91 5.03
CA SER A 110 -18.17 5.60 5.62
C SER A 110 -17.93 4.43 4.65
N ASN A 111 -17.60 4.72 3.38
CA ASN A 111 -17.45 3.72 2.34
C ASN A 111 -16.15 2.89 2.51
N PRO A 112 -16.23 1.54 2.54
CA PRO A 112 -15.06 0.68 2.69
C PRO A 112 -14.04 0.84 1.55
N ILE A 113 -14.48 1.10 0.32
CA ILE A 113 -13.60 1.25 -0.84
C ILE A 113 -12.79 2.53 -0.74
N GLN A 114 -13.43 3.64 -0.36
CA GLN A 114 -12.73 4.91 -0.10
C GLN A 114 -11.70 4.75 1.03
N ARG A 115 -12.07 4.10 2.13
CA ARG A 115 -11.15 3.84 3.26
C ARG A 115 -9.99 2.92 2.90
N PHE A 116 -10.17 2.07 1.89
CA PHE A 116 -9.09 1.26 1.32
C PHE A 116 -8.20 2.10 0.39
N LEU A 117 -8.76 2.96 -0.45
CA LEU A 117 -8.00 3.75 -1.42
C LEU A 117 -7.25 4.93 -0.77
N SER A 118 -7.85 5.59 0.23
CA SER A 118 -7.28 6.79 0.84
C SER A 118 -5.89 6.60 1.47
N PRO A 119 -5.60 5.53 2.23
CA PRO A 119 -4.23 5.27 2.71
C PRO A 119 -3.24 5.06 1.56
N ILE A 120 -3.64 4.39 0.48
CA ILE A 120 -2.77 4.16 -0.70
C ILE A 120 -2.38 5.51 -1.32
N LEU A 121 -3.37 6.34 -1.62
CA LEU A 121 -3.16 7.67 -2.19
C LEU A 121 -2.40 8.58 -1.23
N PHE A 122 -2.71 8.53 0.07
CA PHE A 122 -2.02 9.32 1.09
C PHE A 122 -0.52 9.04 1.11
N PHE A 123 -0.13 7.77 1.18
CA PHE A 123 1.29 7.41 1.18
C PHE A 123 1.96 7.70 -0.17
N LEU A 124 1.26 7.46 -1.30
CA LEU A 124 1.79 7.77 -2.63
C LEU A 124 2.07 9.27 -2.82
N PHE A 125 1.09 10.14 -2.54
CA PHE A 125 1.28 11.59 -2.66
C PHE A 125 2.24 12.16 -1.61
N SER A 126 2.34 11.51 -0.44
CA SER A 126 3.37 11.84 0.56
C SER A 126 4.77 11.54 0.03
N CYS A 127 4.98 10.40 -0.65
CA CYS A 127 6.25 10.12 -1.33
C CYS A 127 6.58 11.18 -2.38
N VAL A 128 5.61 11.52 -3.23
CA VAL A 128 5.81 12.54 -4.29
C VAL A 128 6.20 13.88 -3.66
N LEU A 129 5.50 14.32 -2.61
CA LEU A 129 5.87 15.55 -1.88
C LEU A 129 7.29 15.49 -1.31
N LEU A 130 7.70 14.36 -0.73
CA LEU A 130 9.05 14.21 -0.19
C LEU A 130 10.12 14.28 -1.29
N LEU A 131 9.83 13.78 -2.50
CA LEU A 131 10.73 13.93 -3.65
C LEU A 131 10.82 15.38 -4.12
N GLU A 132 9.68 16.05 -4.28
CA GLU A 132 9.63 17.44 -4.75
C GLU A 132 10.37 18.39 -3.80
N TYR A 133 10.20 18.22 -2.48
CA TYR A 133 10.93 19.00 -1.49
C TYR A 133 12.37 18.51 -1.22
N LYS A 134 12.81 17.43 -1.87
CA LYS A 134 14.11 16.77 -1.63
C LYS A 134 14.33 16.38 -0.15
N LEU A 135 13.24 16.09 0.56
CA LEU A 135 13.22 15.73 1.98
C LEU A 135 13.40 14.22 2.18
N PHE A 136 14.48 13.67 1.60
CA PHE A 136 14.66 12.23 1.49
C PHE A 136 14.79 11.51 2.86
N TYR A 137 15.26 12.22 3.90
CA TYR A 137 15.37 11.71 5.27
C TYR A 137 14.05 11.26 5.90
N PHE A 138 12.91 11.71 5.37
CA PHE A 138 11.60 11.35 5.90
C PHE A 138 11.02 10.06 5.29
N PHE A 139 11.63 9.49 4.25
CA PHE A 139 11.19 8.21 3.68
C PHE A 139 11.23 7.05 4.70
N PRO A 140 12.33 6.84 5.47
CA PRO A 140 12.35 5.84 6.52
C PRO A 140 11.29 6.09 7.60
N LEU A 141 11.07 7.35 8.00
CA LEU A 141 10.02 7.70 8.96
C LEU A 141 8.63 7.29 8.45
N LEU A 142 8.33 7.60 7.19
CA LEU A 142 7.07 7.24 6.53
C LEU A 142 6.88 5.72 6.48
N THR A 143 7.95 4.95 6.23
CA THR A 143 7.91 3.48 6.30
C THR A 143 7.64 2.96 7.71
N ILE A 144 8.22 3.56 8.75
CA ILE A 144 7.94 3.19 10.16
C ILE A 144 6.46 3.41 10.46
N VAL A 145 5.93 4.58 10.10
CA VAL A 145 4.51 4.91 10.33
C VAL A 145 3.60 3.89 9.63
N CYS A 146 3.86 3.60 8.36
CA CYS A 146 3.08 2.62 7.59
C CYS A 146 3.15 1.21 8.20
N LEU A 147 4.34 0.78 8.62
CA LEU A 147 4.57 -0.51 9.24
C LEU A 147 3.88 -0.62 10.60
N CYS A 148 4.01 0.40 11.46
CA CYS A 148 3.31 0.46 12.75
C CYS A 148 1.79 0.39 12.60
N LEU A 149 1.22 1.12 11.63
CA LEU A 149 -0.19 1.06 11.31
C LEU A 149 -0.60 -0.33 10.82
N LEU A 150 0.18 -0.93 9.90
CA LEU A 150 -0.08 -2.27 9.38
C LEU A 150 -0.10 -3.30 10.51
N PHE A 151 0.87 -3.22 11.42
CA PHE A 151 0.92 -4.07 12.61
C PHE A 151 -0.28 -3.88 13.51
N TYR A 152 -0.66 -2.64 13.79
CA TYR A 152 -1.79 -2.31 14.67
C TYR A 152 -3.11 -2.90 14.13
N PHE A 153 -3.37 -2.74 12.83
CA PHE A 153 -4.61 -3.16 12.19
C PHE A 153 -4.63 -4.64 11.76
N SER A 154 -3.47 -5.28 11.64
CA SER A 154 -3.36 -6.73 11.36
C SER A 154 -3.63 -7.61 12.61
N LEU A 155 -3.78 -7.02 13.80
CA LEU A 155 -4.04 -7.78 15.02
C LEU A 155 -5.51 -8.25 15.11
N PRO A 156 -5.76 -9.56 15.34
CA PRO A 156 -7.10 -10.16 15.25
C PRO A 156 -8.10 -9.56 16.24
N LYS A 157 -7.64 -9.11 17.41
CA LYS A 157 -8.51 -8.53 18.45
C LYS A 157 -9.04 -7.11 18.12
N LYS A 158 -8.53 -6.45 17.07
CA LYS A 158 -8.83 -5.04 16.76
C LYS A 158 -9.52 -4.81 15.42
N ALA A 159 -9.82 -5.86 14.65
CA ALA A 159 -10.50 -5.75 13.37
C ALA A 159 -12.00 -5.41 13.55
N LYS A 160 -12.31 -4.14 13.86
CA LYS A 160 -13.68 -3.63 13.79
C LYS A 160 -14.15 -3.68 12.33
N LYS A 161 -15.42 -4.05 12.11
CA LYS A 161 -16.04 -4.21 10.78
C LYS A 161 -15.71 -3.11 9.74
N PRO A 162 -15.60 -1.80 10.07
CA PRO A 162 -15.28 -0.79 9.06
C PRO A 162 -13.80 -0.71 8.64
N PHE A 163 -12.87 -1.39 9.33
CA PHE A 163 -11.42 -1.33 9.07
C PHE A 163 -10.84 -2.66 8.58
N TYR A 164 -11.69 -3.60 8.18
CA TYR A 164 -11.26 -4.93 7.74
C TYR A 164 -10.33 -4.88 6.51
N HIS A 165 -10.53 -3.90 5.62
CA HIS A 165 -9.73 -3.76 4.40
C HIS A 165 -8.40 -3.03 4.60
N LEU A 166 -8.19 -2.40 5.76
CA LEU A 166 -7.05 -1.54 6.01
C LEU A 166 -5.68 -2.24 5.97
N PRO A 167 -5.54 -3.49 6.47
CA PRO A 167 -4.27 -4.21 6.33
C PRO A 167 -3.84 -4.38 4.87
N TYR A 168 -4.79 -4.59 3.96
CA TYR A 168 -4.50 -4.72 2.54
C TYR A 168 -4.06 -3.38 1.93
N SER A 169 -4.74 -2.28 2.24
CA SER A 169 -4.37 -0.95 1.74
C SER A 169 -2.98 -0.55 2.24
N LEU A 170 -2.70 -0.75 3.53
CA LEU A 170 -1.40 -0.43 4.12
C LEU A 170 -0.28 -1.31 3.58
N SER A 171 -0.59 -2.56 3.20
CA SER A 171 0.39 -3.44 2.56
C SER A 171 0.75 -2.93 1.16
N ILE A 172 -0.23 -2.47 0.39
CA ILE A 172 -0.01 -1.82 -0.91
C ILE A 172 0.77 -0.51 -0.73
N SER A 173 0.39 0.32 0.24
CA SER A 173 1.12 1.55 0.59
C SER A 173 2.60 1.26 0.92
N LEU A 174 2.86 0.19 1.68
CA LEU A 174 4.22 -0.21 2.06
C LEU A 174 5.02 -0.72 0.85
N LEU A 175 4.38 -1.44 -0.07
CA LEU A 175 4.98 -1.82 -1.35
C LEU A 175 5.30 -0.60 -2.22
N ILE A 176 4.42 0.40 -2.27
CA ILE A 176 4.65 1.66 -3.00
C ILE A 176 5.82 2.43 -2.39
N LEU A 177 5.82 2.64 -1.07
CA LEU A 177 6.88 3.34 -0.34
C LEU A 177 8.27 2.78 -0.62
N VAL A 178 8.33 1.46 -0.71
CA VAL A 178 9.56 0.74 -0.98
C VAL A 178 9.85 0.68 -2.47
N GLY A 179 8.85 0.66 -3.34
CA GLY A 179 9.02 0.78 -4.78
C GLY A 179 9.65 2.10 -5.21
N PHE A 180 9.46 3.16 -4.42
CA PHE A 180 10.18 4.42 -4.64
C PHE A 180 11.70 4.28 -4.54
N SER A 181 12.25 3.22 -3.91
CA SER A 181 13.70 2.99 -3.88
C SER A 181 14.32 2.75 -5.25
N PHE A 182 13.52 2.46 -6.29
CA PHE A 182 14.00 2.31 -7.67
C PHE A 182 14.12 3.64 -8.42
N PHE A 183 13.61 4.75 -7.86
CA PHE A 183 13.77 6.05 -8.48
C PHE A 183 15.23 6.52 -8.38
N PRO A 184 15.76 7.15 -9.45
CA PRO A 184 17.17 7.51 -9.52
C PRO A 184 17.58 8.45 -8.37
N GLU A 185 16.72 9.39 -7.97
CA GLU A 185 17.01 10.36 -6.90
C GLU A 185 17.25 9.67 -5.55
N LEU A 186 16.54 8.57 -5.27
CA LEU A 186 16.70 7.79 -4.04
C LEU A 186 17.83 6.76 -4.15
N LYS A 187 18.12 6.27 -5.37
CA LYS A 187 19.21 5.34 -5.62
C LYS A 187 20.58 5.97 -5.33
N GLU A 188 20.73 7.26 -5.61
CA GLU A 188 21.96 8.02 -5.30
C GLU A 188 22.26 8.12 -3.79
N ILE A 189 21.26 7.91 -2.93
CA ILE A 189 21.39 8.03 -1.47
C ILE A 189 21.25 6.65 -0.81
N PRO A 190 22.29 5.80 -0.85
CA PRO A 190 22.21 4.39 -0.46
C PRO A 190 21.95 4.19 1.04
N TRP A 191 22.12 5.22 1.88
CA TRP A 191 21.80 5.11 3.30
C TRP A 191 20.29 5.03 3.57
N ILE A 192 19.46 5.67 2.74
CA ILE A 192 17.99 5.68 2.92
C ILE A 192 17.42 4.29 2.70
N THR A 193 17.82 3.64 1.60
CA THR A 193 17.38 2.27 1.27
C THR A 193 17.86 1.28 2.32
N LYS A 194 19.09 1.42 2.83
CA LYS A 194 19.60 0.63 3.97
C LYS A 194 18.77 0.85 5.23
N CYS A 195 18.44 2.09 5.59
CA CYS A 195 17.61 2.40 6.75
C CYS A 195 16.23 1.75 6.63
N GLN A 196 15.58 1.86 5.46
CA GLN A 196 14.30 1.18 5.20
C GLN A 196 14.44 -0.33 5.38
N SER A 197 15.47 -0.95 4.81
CA SER A 197 15.74 -2.38 4.98
C SER A 197 15.89 -2.78 6.46
N ILE A 198 16.64 -2.00 7.26
CA ILE A 198 16.80 -2.23 8.71
C ILE A 198 15.46 -2.18 9.41
N ILE A 199 14.66 -1.14 9.15
CA ILE A 199 13.35 -0.93 9.76
C ILE A 199 12.42 -2.12 9.45
N LEU A 200 12.38 -2.55 8.19
CA LEU A 200 11.54 -3.66 7.73
C LEU A 200 11.98 -4.99 8.35
N LEU A 201 13.29 -5.21 8.44
CA LEU A 201 13.87 -6.41 8.99
C LEU A 201 13.68 -6.49 10.51
N LEU A 202 13.82 -5.37 11.24
CA LEU A 202 13.44 -5.27 12.65
C LEU A 202 11.93 -5.49 12.85
N GLY A 203 11.09 -4.93 11.98
CA GLY A 203 9.66 -5.18 11.98
C GLY A 203 9.33 -6.66 11.77
N GLY A 204 10.00 -7.31 10.82
CA GLY A 204 9.91 -8.75 10.58
C GLY A 204 10.29 -9.59 11.80
N CYS A 205 11.43 -9.28 12.42
CA CYS A 205 11.88 -9.92 13.66
C CYS A 205 10.85 -9.76 14.79
N TYR A 206 10.27 -8.57 14.96
CA TYR A 206 9.23 -8.33 15.96
C TYR A 206 7.97 -9.16 15.70
N LEU A 207 7.55 -9.29 14.43
CA LEU A 207 6.42 -10.14 14.06
C LEU A 207 6.68 -11.61 14.41
N LEU A 208 7.83 -12.11 13.98
CA LEU A 208 8.25 -13.48 14.23
C LEU A 208 8.33 -13.76 15.73
N TYR A 209 8.89 -12.83 16.51
CA TYR A 209 8.88 -12.91 17.97
C TYR A 209 7.46 -13.09 18.51
N LYS A 210 6.53 -12.21 18.11
CA LYS A 210 5.16 -12.22 18.62
C LYS A 210 4.38 -13.50 18.26
N GLU A 211 4.60 -14.06 17.07
CA GLU A 211 3.85 -15.22 16.58
C GLU A 211 4.49 -16.58 16.95
N LEU A 212 5.82 -16.65 17.06
CA LEU A 212 6.56 -17.91 17.27
C LEU A 212 6.95 -18.16 18.72
N VAL A 213 7.30 -17.13 19.51
CA VAL A 213 7.67 -17.29 20.93
C VAL A 213 6.62 -18.02 21.77
N PRO A 214 5.29 -17.80 21.62
CA PRO A 214 4.32 -18.56 22.40
C PRO A 214 4.23 -20.04 22.01
N LYS A 215 4.85 -20.46 20.89
CA LYS A 215 4.71 -21.81 20.31
C LYS A 215 6.01 -22.63 20.34
N ILE A 216 7.16 -21.98 20.49
CA ILE A 216 8.47 -22.58 20.25
C ILE A 216 9.44 -22.25 21.39
N ASN A 217 10.38 -23.16 21.69
CA ASN A 217 11.44 -22.95 22.66
C ASN A 217 12.36 -21.78 22.25
N PHE A 218 12.90 -21.06 23.24
CA PHE A 218 13.77 -19.89 23.01
C PHE A 218 14.98 -20.16 22.10
N PHE A 219 15.63 -21.31 22.25
CA PHE A 219 16.78 -21.67 21.40
C PHE A 219 16.40 -21.86 19.92
N SER A 220 15.29 -22.53 19.65
CA SER A 220 14.78 -22.70 18.29
C SER A 220 14.31 -21.37 17.70
N PHE A 221 13.77 -20.46 18.52
CA PHE A 221 13.45 -19.10 18.11
C PHE A 221 14.72 -18.31 17.74
N LEU A 222 15.77 -18.36 18.55
CA LEU A 222 17.04 -17.69 18.28
C LEU A 222 17.67 -18.20 16.97
N LEU A 223 17.67 -19.51 16.77
CA LEU A 223 18.16 -20.13 15.54
C LEU A 223 17.34 -19.65 14.34
N PHE A 224 16.00 -19.64 14.43
CA PHE A 224 15.14 -19.12 13.37
C PHE A 224 15.43 -17.64 13.05
N LEU A 225 15.67 -16.82 14.06
CA LEU A 225 16.00 -15.41 13.90
C LEU A 225 17.35 -15.24 13.19
N ILE A 226 18.38 -15.99 13.59
CA ILE A 226 19.69 -15.97 12.93
C ILE A 226 19.55 -16.36 11.44
N PHE A 227 18.78 -17.42 11.15
CA PHE A 227 18.51 -17.84 9.78
C PHE A 227 17.76 -16.78 8.97
N PHE A 228 16.75 -16.14 9.57
CA PHE A 228 16.03 -15.04 8.93
C PHE A 228 16.97 -13.89 8.56
N MET A 229 17.84 -13.47 9.48
CA MET A 229 18.84 -12.42 9.21
C MET A 229 19.81 -12.83 8.10
N LEU A 230 20.29 -14.06 8.10
CA LEU A 230 21.21 -14.59 7.09
C LEU A 230 20.61 -14.60 5.69
N ILE A 231 19.33 -14.96 5.56
CA ILE A 231 18.63 -15.00 4.26
C ILE A 231 18.50 -13.60 3.66
N PHE A 232 18.25 -12.57 4.47
CA PHE A 232 18.03 -11.21 3.98
C PHE A 232 19.29 -10.35 3.89
N LEU A 233 20.42 -10.82 4.42
CA LEU A 233 21.70 -10.11 4.37
C LEU A 233 22.17 -9.82 2.93
N PRO A 234 22.09 -10.75 1.95
CA PRO A 234 22.43 -10.46 0.56
C PRO A 234 21.49 -9.43 -0.09
N THR A 235 20.23 -9.40 0.35
CA THR A 235 19.17 -8.53 -0.21
C THR A 235 18.99 -7.23 0.58
N PHE A 236 19.94 -6.89 1.44
CA PHE A 236 19.82 -5.72 2.33
C PHE A 236 19.76 -4.38 1.58
N ARG A 237 20.28 -4.34 0.35
CA ARG A 237 20.18 -3.15 -0.52
C ARG A 237 18.81 -2.99 -1.16
N THR A 238 17.96 -4.03 -1.09
CA THR A 238 16.65 -4.06 -1.74
C THR A 238 15.54 -4.23 -0.72
N PRO A 239 15.05 -3.12 -0.13
CA PRO A 239 13.96 -3.17 0.83
C PRO A 239 12.71 -3.85 0.25
N GLY A 240 12.51 -3.84 -1.08
CA GLY A 240 11.36 -4.46 -1.76
C GLY A 240 11.26 -5.97 -1.56
N VAL A 241 12.40 -6.67 -1.61
CA VAL A 241 12.47 -8.12 -1.41
C VAL A 241 12.16 -8.48 0.05
N ILE A 242 12.67 -7.68 1.00
CA ILE A 242 12.41 -7.86 2.44
C ILE A 242 10.92 -7.62 2.73
N THR A 243 10.37 -6.50 2.24
CA THR A 243 8.95 -6.14 2.37
C THR A 243 8.03 -7.22 1.83
N SER A 244 8.26 -7.68 0.61
CA SER A 244 7.39 -8.66 -0.04
C SER A 244 7.43 -10.00 0.71
N SER A 245 8.61 -10.45 1.13
CA SER A 245 8.75 -11.64 1.98
C SER A 245 8.02 -11.50 3.33
N PHE A 246 8.13 -10.32 3.95
CA PHE A 246 7.40 -9.99 5.17
C PHE A 246 5.87 -10.03 4.96
N LEU A 247 5.38 -9.50 3.85
CA LEU A 247 3.95 -9.55 3.50
C LEU A 247 3.47 -10.97 3.15
N ILE A 248 4.31 -11.81 2.56
CA ILE A 248 4.03 -13.25 2.37
C ILE A 248 3.79 -13.91 3.73
N LEU A 249 4.66 -13.66 4.72
CA LEU A 249 4.53 -14.20 6.08
C LEU A 249 3.24 -13.71 6.75
N ILE A 250 2.92 -12.43 6.65
CA ILE A 250 1.65 -11.89 7.19
C ILE A 250 0.45 -12.53 6.50
N GLY A 251 0.47 -12.59 5.16
CA GLY A 251 -0.61 -13.16 4.36
C GLY A 251 -0.88 -14.61 4.73
N PHE A 252 0.17 -15.41 4.90
CA PHE A 252 0.08 -16.79 5.35
C PHE A 252 -0.41 -16.90 6.80
N ALA A 253 0.21 -16.17 7.74
CA ALA A 253 -0.11 -16.26 9.17
C ALA A 253 -1.53 -15.79 9.51
N ARG A 254 -2.10 -14.88 8.72
CA ARG A 254 -3.46 -14.34 8.91
C ARG A 254 -4.51 -14.92 7.97
N GLY A 255 -4.12 -15.76 7.01
CA GLY A 255 -5.04 -16.34 6.02
C GLY A 255 -5.55 -15.33 4.98
N TYR A 256 -4.79 -14.27 4.71
CA TYR A 256 -5.14 -13.25 3.71
C TYR A 256 -4.64 -13.68 2.32
N SER A 257 -5.42 -14.49 1.61
CA SER A 257 -5.02 -15.06 0.30
C SER A 257 -4.67 -13.99 -0.73
N PHE A 258 -5.47 -12.92 -0.84
CA PHE A 258 -5.19 -11.83 -1.78
C PHE A 258 -3.84 -11.15 -1.49
N LEU A 259 -3.56 -10.87 -0.21
CA LEU A 259 -2.29 -10.27 0.20
C LEU A 259 -1.11 -11.20 -0.10
N PHE A 260 -1.27 -12.50 0.15
CA PHE A 260 -0.26 -13.49 -0.14
C PHE A 260 0.10 -13.53 -1.64
N TYR A 261 -0.90 -13.57 -2.53
CA TYR A 261 -0.65 -13.55 -3.97
C TYR A 261 -0.02 -12.23 -4.43
N LEU A 262 -0.51 -11.09 -3.94
CA LEU A 262 0.05 -9.78 -4.24
C LEU A 262 1.52 -9.68 -3.80
N ALA A 263 1.85 -10.23 -2.63
CA ALA A 263 3.20 -10.24 -2.10
C ALA A 263 4.14 -11.12 -2.93
N TRP A 264 3.67 -12.25 -3.45
CA TRP A 264 4.42 -13.08 -4.40
C TRP A 264 4.72 -12.36 -5.72
N VAL A 265 3.70 -11.73 -6.31
CA VAL A 265 3.88 -10.95 -7.54
C VAL A 265 4.89 -9.82 -7.31
N SER A 266 4.77 -9.12 -6.18
CA SER A 266 5.67 -8.03 -5.81
C SER A 266 7.10 -8.53 -5.53
N PHE A 267 7.23 -9.70 -4.89
CA PHE A 267 8.53 -10.35 -4.66
C PHE A 267 9.24 -10.59 -5.99
N LEU A 268 8.55 -11.17 -6.97
CA LEU A 268 9.11 -11.41 -8.30
C LEU A 268 9.52 -10.10 -8.99
N LEU A 269 8.66 -9.08 -8.97
CA LEU A 269 8.95 -7.77 -9.55
C LEU A 269 10.19 -7.12 -8.92
N PHE A 270 10.29 -7.11 -7.59
CA PHE A 270 11.44 -6.55 -6.90
C PHE A 270 12.70 -7.39 -7.07
N TYR A 271 12.57 -8.70 -7.20
CA TYR A 271 13.68 -9.58 -7.48
C TYR A 271 14.25 -9.35 -8.88
N PHE A 272 13.38 -9.17 -9.89
CA PHE A 272 13.83 -8.76 -11.24
C PHE A 272 14.45 -7.38 -11.22
N GLY A 273 13.83 -6.41 -10.53
CA GLY A 273 14.40 -5.08 -10.35
C GLY A 273 15.81 -5.13 -9.75
N PHE A 274 16.00 -5.90 -8.68
CA PHE A 274 17.31 -6.12 -8.05
C PHE A 274 18.33 -6.72 -9.03
N TYR A 275 17.92 -7.73 -9.81
CA TYR A 275 18.79 -8.38 -10.77
C TYR A 275 19.33 -7.40 -11.81
N TYR A 276 18.48 -6.50 -12.32
CA TYR A 276 18.89 -5.48 -13.30
C TYR A 276 19.69 -4.35 -12.66
N ASP A 277 19.41 -4.01 -11.41
CA ASP A 277 20.08 -2.92 -10.69
C ASP A 277 21.52 -3.25 -10.24
N LEU A 278 21.86 -4.53 -10.15
CA LEU A 278 23.22 -4.96 -9.89
C LEU A 278 24.14 -4.55 -11.06
N GLU A 279 24.93 -3.49 -10.87
CA GLU A 279 26.01 -3.05 -11.76
C GLU A 279 27.25 -3.96 -11.63
N THR A 280 27.02 -5.28 -11.57
CA THR A 280 28.05 -6.30 -11.41
C THR A 280 28.09 -7.23 -12.62
N THR A 281 29.21 -7.94 -12.75
CA THR A 281 29.36 -8.94 -13.80
C THR A 281 28.29 -10.04 -13.67
N LEU A 282 27.90 -10.63 -14.81
CA LEU A 282 26.94 -11.74 -14.87
C LEU A 282 27.33 -12.91 -13.94
N LEU A 283 28.64 -13.14 -13.78
CA LEU A 283 29.19 -14.15 -12.88
C LEU A 283 28.90 -13.86 -11.40
N GLU A 284 29.06 -12.60 -10.97
CA GLU A 284 28.77 -12.22 -9.58
C GLU A 284 27.27 -12.33 -9.27
N LYS A 285 26.40 -11.95 -10.21
CA LYS A 285 24.96 -12.15 -10.09
C LYS A 285 24.63 -13.64 -9.92
N ALA A 286 25.23 -14.50 -10.74
CA ALA A 286 25.04 -15.94 -10.64
C ALA A 286 25.50 -16.50 -9.28
N LYS A 287 26.66 -16.06 -8.77
CA LYS A 287 27.15 -16.45 -7.42
C LYS A 287 26.19 -16.03 -6.32
N MET A 288 25.65 -14.80 -6.36
CA MET A 288 24.68 -14.32 -5.36
C MET A 288 23.35 -15.08 -5.42
N MET A 289 22.85 -15.38 -6.63
CA MET A 289 21.60 -16.13 -6.80
C MET A 289 21.73 -17.60 -6.37
N ILE A 290 22.84 -18.26 -6.72
CA ILE A 290 23.13 -19.63 -6.29
C ILE A 290 23.34 -19.65 -4.77
N GLY A 291 24.08 -18.70 -4.20
CA GLY A 291 24.33 -18.62 -2.76
C GLY A 291 23.05 -18.39 -1.95
N SER A 292 22.17 -17.49 -2.38
CA SER A 292 20.88 -17.27 -1.72
C SER A 292 19.96 -18.49 -1.84
N SER A 293 19.89 -19.12 -3.01
CA SER A 293 19.11 -20.35 -3.23
C SER A 293 19.63 -21.52 -2.37
N PHE A 294 20.96 -21.65 -2.24
CA PHE A 294 21.59 -22.64 -1.39
C PHE A 294 21.28 -22.39 0.09
N LEU A 295 21.33 -21.12 0.55
CA LEU A 295 20.92 -20.75 1.91
C LEU A 295 19.45 -21.11 2.17
N PHE A 296 18.54 -20.85 1.21
CA PHE A 296 17.15 -21.27 1.32
C PHE A 296 16.99 -22.80 1.39
N PHE A 297 17.76 -23.55 0.60
CA PHE A 297 17.73 -25.01 0.62
C PHE A 297 18.22 -25.56 1.96
N VAL A 298 19.34 -25.03 2.47
CA VAL A 298 19.87 -25.39 3.79
C VAL A 298 18.85 -25.05 4.89
N ALA A 299 18.24 -23.86 4.85
CA ALA A 299 17.18 -23.48 5.79
C ALA A 299 15.98 -24.44 5.72
N TYR A 300 15.55 -24.83 4.53
CA TYR A 300 14.48 -25.82 4.34
C TYR A 300 14.83 -27.19 4.95
N VAL A 301 16.05 -27.68 4.70
CA VAL A 301 16.54 -28.95 5.27
C VAL A 301 16.57 -28.86 6.79
N PHE A 302 17.15 -27.82 7.37
CA PHE A 302 17.17 -27.63 8.82
C PHE A 302 15.77 -27.54 9.43
N LEU A 303 14.83 -26.83 8.78
CA LEU A 303 13.44 -26.75 9.24
C LEU A 303 12.72 -28.11 9.13
N ARG A 304 12.98 -28.88 8.07
CA ARG A 304 12.36 -30.18 7.84
C ARG A 304 12.86 -31.25 8.81
N PHE A 305 14.15 -31.22 9.15
CA PHE A 305 14.78 -32.17 10.08
C PHE A 305 14.82 -31.66 11.52
N SER A 306 14.35 -30.44 11.77
CA SER A 306 14.18 -29.90 13.11
C SER A 306 13.19 -30.77 13.91
N PRO A 307 13.48 -31.07 15.19
CA PRO A 307 12.61 -31.88 16.07
C PRO A 307 11.23 -31.25 16.34
N LEU A 308 10.95 -30.07 15.79
CA LEU A 308 9.66 -29.37 15.87
C LEU A 308 8.48 -30.13 15.24
N ARG A 309 8.71 -31.18 14.43
CA ARG A 309 7.63 -31.99 13.82
C ARG A 309 7.00 -33.02 14.77
N LYS A 310 7.53 -33.21 15.98
CA LYS A 310 7.08 -34.28 16.92
C LYS A 310 6.07 -33.83 17.99
N LYS A 311 5.37 -32.71 17.81
CA LYS A 311 4.21 -32.35 18.65
C LYS A 311 3.04 -31.90 17.79
#